data_AF-A0A351IVS5-F1
#
_entry.id   AF-A0A351IVS5-F1
#
_cell.length_a   1.000
_cell.length_b   1.000
_cell.length_c   1.000
_cell.angle_alpha   90.00
_cell.angle_beta   90.00
_cell.angle_gamma   90.00
#
_symmetry.space_group_name_H-M   'P 1'
#
loop_
_entity.id
_entity.type
_entity.pdbx_description
1 polymer ?
#
loop_
_entity_poly.entity_id
_entity_poly.type
_entity_poly.pdbx_seq_one_letter_code
_entity_poly.pdbx_strand_id
1 'polypeptide(L)'
;MTVERGRDWGGRGIVPADAVVAASNAELRAVITAARRADGPIPHVALVGGDLCRTLGGRGEVVPGGTGSRVVVDIGSVLLDGRLHWFAAHLVARSP
;
A
#
# COMPACT_ATOMS: atom_id res chain seq x y z
N MET A 1 -10.73 22.52 -9.68
CA MET A 1 -9.87 21.83 -8.69
C MET A 1 -8.44 22.09 -9.11
N THR A 2 -7.76 23.03 -8.45
CA THR A 2 -6.45 23.50 -8.90
C THR A 2 -5.37 22.62 -8.29
N VAL A 3 -4.99 21.59 -9.04
CA VAL A 3 -3.84 20.70 -8.77
C VAL A 3 -2.56 21.52 -8.97
N GLU A 4 -1.67 21.49 -7.99
CA GLU A 4 -0.41 22.25 -8.01
C GLU A 4 0.76 21.45 -8.56
N ARG A 5 1.72 22.21 -9.09
CA ARG A 5 2.65 21.73 -10.10
C ARG A 5 3.80 20.92 -9.48
N GLY A 6 3.88 19.64 -9.83
CA GLY A 6 5.14 18.89 -9.84
C GLY A 6 5.19 17.47 -9.28
N ARG A 7 4.09 16.76 -8.99
CA ARG A 7 4.25 15.40 -8.44
C ARG A 7 3.15 14.42 -8.77
N ASP A 8 3.50 13.14 -8.78
CA ASP A 8 2.58 12.04 -9.05
C ASP A 8 1.50 12.02 -7.96
N TRP A 9 0.29 12.46 -8.33
CA TRP A 9 -0.89 12.46 -7.46
C TRP A 9 -1.71 11.17 -7.61
N GLY A 10 -1.14 10.20 -8.31
CA GLY A 10 -1.85 9.05 -8.82
C GLY A 10 -2.86 9.40 -9.90
N GLY A 11 -3.40 8.36 -10.52
CA GLY A 11 -4.36 8.48 -11.61
C GLY A 11 -4.98 7.15 -11.98
N ARG A 12 -6.02 7.20 -12.81
CA ARG A 12 -6.53 5.96 -13.43
C ARG A 12 -5.43 5.36 -14.31
N GLY A 13 -5.17 4.07 -14.14
CA GLY A 13 -4.18 3.34 -14.90
C GLY A 13 -4.42 1.84 -14.86
N ILE A 14 -3.57 1.11 -15.59
CA ILE A 14 -3.56 -0.34 -15.57
C ILE A 14 -3.01 -0.79 -14.22
N VAL A 15 -3.71 -1.74 -13.60
CA VAL A 15 -3.21 -2.47 -12.44
C VAL A 15 -2.27 -3.55 -12.99
N PRO A 16 -0.98 -3.58 -12.60
CA PRO A 16 -0.06 -4.61 -13.07
C PRO A 16 -0.64 -6.02 -12.85
N ALA A 17 -0.47 -6.90 -13.84
CA ALA A 17 -1.04 -8.24 -13.81
C ALA A 17 -0.44 -9.13 -12.70
N ASP A 18 0.80 -8.80 -12.30
CA ASP A 18 1.56 -9.41 -11.22
C ASP A 18 1.37 -8.70 -9.87
N ALA A 19 0.43 -7.73 -9.79
CA ALA A 19 0.17 -7.03 -8.54
C ALA A 19 -0.35 -8.00 -7.47
N VAL A 20 0.27 -7.95 -6.29
CA VAL A 20 -0.15 -8.73 -5.13
C VAL A 20 -1.44 -8.13 -4.57
N VAL A 21 -2.45 -8.96 -4.31
CA VAL A 21 -3.72 -8.49 -3.73
C VAL A 21 -3.60 -8.44 -2.20
N ALA A 22 -4.04 -7.34 -1.59
CA ALA A 22 -4.15 -7.21 -0.13
C ALA A 22 -5.55 -6.69 0.26
N ALA A 23 -6.25 -7.46 1.09
CA ALA A 23 -7.60 -7.16 1.58
C ALA A 23 -7.59 -6.48 2.97
N SER A 24 -6.44 -6.45 3.65
CA SER A 24 -6.34 -5.92 5.01
C SER A 24 -5.02 -5.21 5.27
N ASN A 25 -4.99 -4.39 6.34
CA ASN A 25 -3.76 -3.76 6.82
C ASN A 25 -2.67 -4.81 7.16
N ALA A 26 -3.10 -5.96 7.70
CA ALA A 26 -2.20 -7.03 8.09
C ALA A 26 -1.53 -7.69 6.88
N GLU A 27 -2.29 -7.93 5.81
CA GLU A 27 -1.77 -8.47 4.54
C GLU A 27 -0.83 -7.48 3.86
N LEU A 28 -1.23 -6.21 3.76
CA LEU A 28 -0.37 -5.16 3.20
C LEU A 28 0.96 -5.07 3.96
N ARG A 29 0.90 -5.08 5.30
CA ARG A 29 2.10 -5.12 6.15
C ARG A 29 2.96 -6.36 5.89
N ALA A 30 2.35 -7.52 5.71
CA ALA A 30 3.06 -8.77 5.44
C ALA A 30 3.84 -8.69 4.11
N VAL A 31 3.22 -8.15 3.05
CA VAL A 31 3.86 -7.95 1.74
C VAL A 31 5.08 -7.03 1.88
N ILE A 32 4.91 -5.87 2.51
CA ILE A 32 6.01 -4.91 2.71
C ILE A 32 7.14 -5.54 3.53
N THR A 33 6.79 -6.24 4.61
CA THR A 33 7.78 -6.87 5.51
C THR A 33 8.57 -7.96 4.79
N ALA A 34 7.90 -8.80 3.99
CA ALA A 34 8.56 -9.86 3.23
C ALA A 34 9.55 -9.28 2.22
N ALA A 35 9.13 -8.28 1.43
CA ALA A 35 10.00 -7.62 0.46
C ALA A 35 11.21 -6.95 1.12
N ARG A 36 10.99 -6.24 2.24
CA ARG A 36 12.09 -5.60 3.00
C ARG A 36 13.05 -6.60 3.62
N ARG A 37 12.58 -7.76 4.10
CA ARG A 37 13.45 -8.84 4.60
C ARG A 37 14.28 -9.50 3.51
N ALA A 38 13.75 -9.56 2.29
CA ALA A 38 14.44 -10.11 1.14
C ALA A 38 15.40 -9.09 0.47
N ASP A 39 15.53 -7.88 1.01
CA ASP A 39 16.25 -6.76 0.39
C ASP A 39 15.85 -6.51 -1.08
N GLY A 40 14.57 -6.73 -1.37
CA GLY A 40 14.01 -6.68 -2.71
C GLY A 40 13.09 -5.49 -2.95
N PRO A 41 12.74 -5.21 -4.22
CA PRO A 41 11.71 -4.23 -4.55
C PRO A 41 10.37 -4.65 -3.95
N ILE A 42 9.60 -3.67 -3.48
CA ILE A 42 8.24 -3.91 -3.01
C ILE A 42 7.35 -4.04 -4.24
N PRO A 43 6.57 -5.15 -4.37
CA PRO A 43 5.73 -5.35 -5.54
C PRO A 43 4.62 -4.30 -5.60
N HIS A 44 4.01 -4.16 -6.76
CA HIS A 44 2.73 -3.46 -6.84
C HIS A 44 1.69 -4.19 -5.99
N VAL A 45 0.87 -3.43 -5.26
CA VAL A 45 -0.17 -3.98 -4.40
C VAL A 45 -1.53 -3.47 -4.85
N ALA A 46 -2.42 -4.41 -5.20
CA ALA A 46 -3.83 -4.15 -5.46
C ALA A 46 -4.59 -4.18 -4.14
N LEU A 47 -5.00 -3.00 -3.65
CA LEU A 47 -5.72 -2.86 -2.39
C LEU A 47 -7.21 -3.12 -2.58
N VAL A 48 -7.70 -4.25 -2.08
CA VAL A 48 -9.13 -4.61 -2.10
C VAL A 48 -9.82 -4.39 -0.75
N GLY A 49 -9.09 -3.88 0.25
CA GLY A 49 -9.62 -3.53 1.56
C GLY A 49 -8.58 -2.88 2.47
N GLY A 50 -8.90 -2.78 3.76
CA GLY A 50 -8.06 -2.09 4.74
C GLY A 50 -8.21 -0.56 4.73
N ASP A 51 -7.48 0.09 5.62
CA ASP A 51 -7.64 1.53 5.89
C ASP A 51 -7.08 2.37 4.75
N LEU A 52 -5.92 1.98 4.22
CA LEU A 52 -5.31 2.68 3.10
C LEU A 52 -6.18 2.66 1.84
N CYS A 53 -6.85 1.52 1.54
CA CYS A 53 -7.81 1.44 0.45
C CYS A 53 -8.94 2.47 0.61
N ARG A 54 -9.54 2.54 1.80
CA ARG A 54 -10.62 3.48 2.11
C ARG A 54 -10.16 4.94 2.07
N THR A 55 -8.98 5.23 2.63
CA THR A 55 -8.38 6.58 2.61
C THR A 55 -8.12 7.08 1.20
N LEU A 56 -7.75 6.18 0.29
CA LEU A 56 -7.54 6.49 -1.13
C LEU A 56 -8.84 6.48 -1.96
N GLY A 57 -10.01 6.31 -1.32
CA GLY A 57 -11.32 6.27 -1.99
C GLY A 57 -11.60 4.97 -2.73
N GLY A 58 -10.86 3.90 -2.46
CA GLY A 58 -11.04 2.58 -3.05
C GLY A 58 -12.32 1.90 -2.56
N ARG A 59 -12.94 1.12 -3.45
CA ARG A 59 -14.18 0.36 -3.19
C ARG A 59 -13.97 -1.14 -3.02
N GLY A 60 -12.73 -1.61 -3.10
CA GLY A 60 -12.40 -3.03 -3.00
C GLY A 60 -12.55 -3.83 -4.29
N GLU A 61 -12.81 -3.17 -5.41
CA GLU A 61 -13.17 -3.82 -6.70
C GLU A 61 -11.98 -3.93 -7.67
N VAL A 62 -10.77 -3.56 -7.24
CA VAL A 62 -9.59 -3.55 -8.11
C VAL A 62 -9.09 -4.98 -8.38
N VAL A 63 -8.79 -5.29 -9.64
CA VAL A 63 -8.32 -6.61 -10.07
C VAL A 63 -7.00 -6.45 -10.83
N PRO A 64 -5.96 -7.27 -10.56
CA PRO A 64 -4.73 -7.30 -11.37
C PRO A 64 -5.03 -7.48 -12.87
N GLY A 65 -4.33 -6.73 -13.72
CA GLY A 65 -4.58 -6.67 -15.17
C GLY A 65 -5.80 -5.82 -15.57
N GLY A 66 -6.63 -5.39 -14.61
CA GLY A 66 -7.73 -4.47 -14.83
C GLY A 66 -7.30 -2.99 -14.83
N THR A 67 -8.27 -2.11 -14.58
CA THR A 67 -8.03 -0.68 -14.41
C THR A 67 -8.39 -0.24 -12.99
N GLY A 68 -7.66 0.74 -12.47
CA GLY A 68 -7.89 1.27 -11.14
C GLY A 68 -7.16 2.58 -10.90
N SER A 69 -7.39 3.19 -9.75
CA SER A 69 -6.57 4.31 -9.29
C SER A 69 -5.22 3.77 -8.82
N ARG A 70 -4.14 4.23 -9.47
CA ARG A 70 -2.77 3.92 -9.09
C ARG A 70 -2.18 5.12 -8.39
N VAL A 71 -1.54 4.90 -7.24
CA VAL A 71 -0.87 5.92 -6.46
C VAL A 71 0.49 5.40 -6.00
N VAL A 72 1.45 6.29 -5.81
CA VAL A 72 2.69 6.00 -5.08
C VAL A 72 2.47 6.38 -3.62
N VAL A 73 2.87 5.50 -2.70
CA VAL A 73 2.69 5.69 -1.26
C VAL A 73 4.02 5.47 -0.57
N ASP A 74 4.37 6.39 0.33
CA ASP A 74 5.55 6.25 1.17
C ASP A 74 5.36 5.15 2.21
N ILE A 75 6.45 4.47 2.53
CA ILE A 75 6.49 3.39 3.52
C ILE A 75 7.32 3.87 4.70
N GLY A 76 6.69 3.86 5.87
CA GLY A 76 7.34 4.16 7.13
C GLY A 76 7.89 2.92 7.81
N SER A 77 8.83 3.15 8.71
CA SER A 77 9.33 2.14 9.64
C SER A 77 9.39 2.71 11.06
N VAL A 78 9.18 1.84 12.05
CA VAL A 78 9.32 2.18 13.47
C VAL A 78 9.97 1.02 14.21
N LEU A 79 10.90 1.32 15.11
CA LEU A 79 11.51 0.36 16.02
C LEU A 79 10.79 0.42 17.37
N LEU A 80 10.05 -0.63 17.72
CA LEU A 80 9.33 -0.75 18.99
C LEU A 80 9.76 -2.04 19.68
N ASP A 81 10.14 -1.96 20.95
CA ASP A 81 10.56 -3.13 21.76
C ASP A 81 11.63 -4.00 21.08
N GLY A 82 12.58 -3.37 20.40
CA GLY A 82 13.65 -4.05 19.66
C GLY A 82 13.20 -4.74 18.36
N ARG A 83 11.97 -4.49 17.89
CA ARG A 83 11.42 -5.06 16.66
C ARG A 83 11.12 -3.96 15.64
N LEU A 84 11.60 -4.16 14.42
CA LEU A 84 11.32 -3.24 13.31
C LEU A 84 9.94 -3.56 12.71
N HIS A 85 9.08 -2.55 12.65
CA HIS A 85 7.74 -2.60 12.07
C HIS A 85 7.66 -1.70 10.83
N TRP A 86 7.15 -2.26 9.74
CA TRP A 86 6.90 -1.51 8.49
C TRP A 86 5.42 -1.20 8.33
N PHE A 87 5.10 -0.06 7.70
CA PHE A 87 3.73 0.34 7.43
C PHE A 87 3.65 1.23 6.17
N ALA A 88 2.58 1.08 5.39
CA ALA A 88 2.18 2.07 4.40
C ALA A 88 1.08 2.93 5.04
N ALA A 89 1.21 4.25 4.99
CA ALA A 89 0.45 5.27 5.74
C ALA A 89 -0.74 4.77 6.61
N HIS A 90 -0.56 5.01 7.93
CA HIS A 90 -1.28 4.59 9.16
C HIS A 90 -0.60 3.45 9.92
N LEU A 91 0.21 3.84 10.91
CA LEU A 91 0.74 2.98 11.97
C LEU A 91 -0.30 2.89 13.10
N VAL A 92 -0.87 1.70 13.34
CA VAL A 92 -1.58 1.41 14.61
C VAL A 92 -0.69 0.45 15.41
N ALA A 93 0.03 0.99 16.39
CA ALA A 93 0.67 0.20 17.43
C ALA A 93 -0.33 0.01 18.58
N ARG A 94 -0.71 -1.23 18.88
CA ARG A 94 -1.52 -1.57 20.06
C ARG A 94 -0.80 -2.63 20.89
N SER A 95 -0.72 -2.39 22.19
CA SER A 95 -0.29 -3.39 23.18
C SER A 95 -1.37 -4.49 23.33
N PRO A 96 -1.02 -5.67 23.89
CA PRO A 96 -1.95 -6.79 24.10
C PRO A 96 -3.24 -6.41 24.84
#